data_AF-A0A844FSH0-F1
#
_entry.id   AF-A0A844FSH0-F1
#
_cell.length_a   1.000
_cell.length_b   1.000
_cell.length_c   1.000
_cell.angle_alpha   90.00
_cell.angle_beta   90.00
_cell.angle_gamma   90.00
#
_symmetry.space_group_name_H-M   'P 1'
#
loop_
_entity.id
_entity.type
_entity.pdbx_description
1 polymer ?
#
loop_
_entity_poly.entity_id
_entity_poly.type
_entity_poly.pdbx_seq_one_letter_code
_entity_poly.pdbx_strand_id
1 'polypeptide(L)'
;MGGFMYTSKQMIVMRRDLKMRKGKIAAQAGHACVEAVLLALKKEQRFNEIKEDNDYVYLDTDVHTPLTDWFNNGVAKICVYVDSEEELLALDQKAKEKGIISCLIKDAGHTEFHNQPTYTCLAFEPLEKEVADELTGGLPLY
;
A
#
# COMPACT_ATOMS: atom_id res chain seq x y z
N MET A 1 -18.68 -18.97 -11.23
CA MET A 1 -18.61 -18.00 -10.11
C MET A 1 -17.48 -17.04 -10.43
N GLY A 2 -17.77 -15.96 -11.17
CA GLY A 2 -16.79 -14.95 -11.51
C GLY A 2 -16.63 -14.01 -10.31
N GLY A 3 -15.54 -14.16 -9.56
CA GLY A 3 -15.20 -13.21 -8.51
C GLY A 3 -14.98 -11.83 -9.14
N PHE A 4 -15.43 -10.77 -8.46
CA PHE A 4 -15.04 -9.40 -8.77
C PHE A 4 -13.51 -9.35 -8.90
N MET A 5 -13.01 -9.33 -10.14
CA MET A 5 -11.59 -9.34 -10.41
C MET A 5 -11.15 -7.88 -10.43
N TYR A 6 -10.58 -7.41 -9.32
CA TYR A 6 -10.03 -6.06 -9.25
C TYR A 6 -8.98 -5.90 -10.36
N THR A 7 -9.17 -4.91 -11.24
CA THR A 7 -8.17 -4.54 -12.27
C THR A 7 -6.99 -3.80 -11.66
N SER A 8 -7.25 -3.02 -10.60
CA SER A 8 -6.24 -2.33 -9.80
C SER A 8 -6.46 -2.57 -8.30
N LYS A 9 -5.36 -2.69 -7.54
CA LYS A 9 -5.37 -2.94 -6.10
C LYS A 9 -4.12 -2.35 -5.43
N GLN A 10 -4.25 -2.00 -4.15
CA GLN A 10 -3.11 -1.61 -3.33
C GLN A 10 -2.70 -2.77 -2.43
N MET A 11 -1.41 -3.11 -2.45
CA MET A 11 -0.86 -4.14 -1.55
C MET A 11 -0.20 -3.48 -0.35
N ILE A 12 -0.46 -4.05 0.82
CA ILE A 12 0.08 -3.62 2.11
C ILE A 12 0.79 -4.82 2.73
N VAL A 13 2.10 -4.74 2.94
CA VAL A 13 2.94 -5.86 3.40
C VAL A 13 3.35 -5.63 4.84
N MET A 14 2.87 -6.47 5.77
CA MET A 14 3.15 -6.37 7.20
C MET A 14 4.28 -7.30 7.63
N ARG A 15 5.12 -6.85 8.57
CA ARG A 15 6.01 -7.70 9.37
C ARG A 15 5.21 -8.45 10.44
N ARG A 16 4.98 -9.75 10.26
CA ARG A 16 4.25 -10.57 11.24
C ARG A 16 5.10 -10.93 12.45
N ASP A 17 6.40 -11.12 12.26
CA ASP A 17 7.38 -11.49 13.29
C ASP A 17 7.45 -10.48 14.45
N LEU A 18 7.12 -9.21 14.20
CA LEU A 18 7.04 -8.17 15.21
C LEU A 18 5.90 -8.35 16.22
N LYS A 19 4.92 -9.23 15.93
CA LYS A 19 3.76 -9.54 16.81
C LYS A 19 3.06 -8.27 17.32
N MET A 20 2.96 -7.25 16.46
CA MET A 20 2.34 -5.97 16.78
C MET A 20 0.88 -6.19 17.25
N ARG A 21 0.42 -5.36 18.19
CA ARG A 21 -1.00 -5.37 18.57
C ARG A 21 -1.87 -4.85 17.43
N LYS A 22 -3.13 -5.29 17.36
CA LYS A 22 -4.09 -4.92 16.30
C LYS A 22 -4.18 -3.43 16.01
N GLY A 23 -4.20 -2.59 17.05
CA GLY A 23 -4.24 -1.13 16.88
C GLY A 23 -2.97 -0.56 16.24
N LYS A 24 -1.80 -1.13 16.55
CA LYS A 24 -0.52 -0.72 15.96
C LYS A 24 -0.49 -1.11 14.47
N ILE A 25 -0.86 -2.34 14.14
CA ILE A 25 -0.97 -2.83 12.76
C ILE A 25 -1.83 -1.87 11.92
N ALA A 26 -3.03 -1.54 12.41
CA ALA A 26 -3.94 -0.64 11.71
C ALA A 26 -3.33 0.75 11.48
N ALA A 27 -2.65 1.30 12.48
CA ALA A 27 -1.97 2.58 12.36
C ALA A 27 -0.83 2.54 11.32
N GLN A 28 0.02 1.51 11.34
CA GLN A 28 1.12 1.38 10.38
C GLN A 28 0.61 1.21 8.94
N ALA A 29 -0.40 0.36 8.74
CA ALA A 29 -1.06 0.20 7.44
C ALA A 29 -1.68 1.51 6.94
N GLY A 30 -2.31 2.26 7.84
CA GLY A 30 -2.85 3.60 7.54
C GLY A 30 -1.77 4.58 7.09
N HIS A 31 -0.65 4.66 7.81
CA HIS A 31 0.48 5.52 7.44
C HIS A 31 1.03 5.17 6.05
N ALA A 32 1.26 3.88 5.79
CA ALA A 32 1.79 3.41 4.51
C ALA A 32 0.84 3.71 3.34
N CYS A 33 -0.46 3.40 3.53
CA CYS A 33 -1.49 3.62 2.53
C CYS A 33 -1.60 5.11 2.15
N VAL A 34 -1.70 5.99 3.13
CA VAL A 34 -1.89 7.43 2.89
C VAL A 34 -0.69 8.01 2.15
N GLU A 35 0.53 7.72 2.60
CA GLU A 35 1.74 8.21 1.95
C GLU A 35 1.85 7.69 0.50
N ALA A 36 1.56 6.40 0.28
CA ALA A 36 1.62 5.80 -1.05
C ALA A 36 0.64 6.44 -2.03
N VAL A 37 -0.60 6.71 -1.59
CA VAL A 37 -1.61 7.36 -2.43
C VAL A 37 -1.24 8.82 -2.72
N LEU A 38 -0.76 9.58 -1.72
CA LEU A 38 -0.34 10.97 -1.92
C LEU A 38 0.85 11.08 -2.87
N LEU A 39 1.82 10.18 -2.76
CA LEU A 39 2.94 10.12 -3.70
C LEU A 39 2.49 9.70 -5.10
N ALA A 40 1.54 8.76 -5.23
CA ALA A 40 0.98 8.38 -6.53
C ALA A 40 0.24 9.55 -7.20
N LEU A 41 -0.61 10.26 -6.45
CA LEU A 41 -1.28 11.48 -6.92
C LEU A 41 -0.27 12.54 -7.38
N LYS A 42 0.82 12.71 -6.65
CA LYS A 42 1.91 13.61 -7.01
C LYS A 42 2.63 13.17 -8.29
N LYS A 43 2.99 11.89 -8.38
CA LYS A 43 3.68 11.26 -9.52
C LYS A 43 2.86 11.41 -10.79
N GLU A 44 1.55 11.21 -10.72
CA GLU A 44 0.63 11.37 -11.85
C GLU A 44 0.15 12.83 -12.06
N GLN A 45 0.54 13.78 -11.19
CA GLN A 45 0.16 15.19 -11.24
C GLN A 45 -1.37 15.46 -11.15
N ARG A 46 -2.08 14.64 -10.36
CA ARG A 46 -3.56 14.62 -10.32
C ARG A 46 -4.22 15.34 -9.15
N PHE A 47 -3.47 16.11 -8.35
CA PHE A 47 -4.07 16.83 -7.21
C PHE A 47 -5.24 17.75 -7.60
N ASN A 48 -5.22 18.30 -8.83
CA ASN A 48 -6.28 19.18 -9.32
C ASN A 48 -7.55 18.42 -9.79
N GLU A 49 -7.48 17.10 -9.90
CA GLU A 49 -8.59 16.24 -10.31
C GLU A 49 -9.38 15.69 -9.12
N ILE A 50 -8.90 15.93 -7.89
CA ILE A 50 -9.57 15.49 -6.67
C ILE A 50 -10.88 16.27 -6.50
N LYS A 51 -11.99 15.54 -6.45
CA LYS A 51 -13.33 16.05 -6.17
C LYS A 51 -13.96 15.28 -5.01
N GLU A 52 -15.00 15.86 -4.43
CA GLU A 52 -15.80 15.27 -3.38
C GLU A 52 -17.27 15.17 -3.82
N ASP A 53 -17.93 14.07 -3.45
CA ASP A 53 -19.39 13.94 -3.51
C ASP A 53 -19.89 13.27 -2.22
N ASN A 54 -20.74 13.99 -1.49
CA ASN A 54 -21.28 13.65 -0.18
C ASN A 54 -20.20 13.19 0.82
N ASP A 55 -19.90 11.88 0.83
CA ASP A 55 -19.02 11.21 1.80
C ASP A 55 -17.73 10.66 1.18
N TYR A 56 -17.52 10.81 -0.13
CA TYR A 56 -16.39 10.19 -0.85
C TYR A 56 -15.59 11.18 -1.66
N VAL A 57 -14.29 10.88 -1.76
CA VAL A 57 -13.34 11.56 -2.63
C VAL A 57 -13.10 10.69 -3.86
N TYR A 58 -13.12 11.30 -5.04
CA TYR A 58 -12.85 10.65 -6.32
C TYR A 58 -11.94 11.51 -7.20
N LEU A 59 -11.46 10.93 -8.30
CA LEU A 59 -10.72 11.63 -9.34
C LEU A 59 -11.64 11.89 -10.53
N ASP A 60 -11.84 13.16 -10.86
CA ASP A 60 -12.67 13.62 -11.99
C ASP A 60 -11.86 13.55 -13.29
N THR A 61 -11.78 12.34 -13.85
CA THR A 61 -10.96 12.05 -15.03
C THR A 61 -11.45 10.80 -15.77
N ASP A 62 -11.44 10.85 -17.09
CA ASP A 62 -11.67 9.69 -17.97
C ASP A 62 -10.37 8.92 -18.29
N VAL A 63 -9.24 9.36 -17.74
CA VAL A 63 -7.94 8.72 -17.98
C VAL A 63 -7.76 7.52 -17.05
N HIS A 64 -7.62 6.33 -17.64
CA HIS A 64 -7.39 5.10 -16.90
C HIS A 64 -5.90 4.89 -16.59
N THR A 65 -5.60 4.77 -15.29
CA THR A 65 -4.32 4.37 -14.71
C THR A 65 -4.62 3.45 -13.52
N PRO A 66 -3.61 2.72 -12.99
CA PRO A 66 -3.81 1.96 -11.76
C PRO A 66 -4.40 2.80 -10.63
N LEU A 67 -3.97 4.06 -10.47
CA LEU A 67 -4.48 4.97 -9.45
C LEU A 67 -5.96 5.36 -9.69
N THR A 68 -6.32 5.78 -10.90
CA THR A 68 -7.70 6.22 -11.18
C THR A 68 -8.68 5.06 -11.15
N ASP A 69 -8.30 3.90 -11.69
CA ASP A 69 -9.10 2.68 -11.59
C ASP A 69 -9.26 2.24 -10.13
N TRP A 70 -8.24 2.42 -9.29
CA TRP A 70 -8.34 2.10 -7.87
C TRP A 70 -9.34 2.99 -7.14
N PHE A 71 -9.35 4.30 -7.41
CA PHE A 71 -10.38 5.21 -6.90
C PHE A 71 -11.78 4.80 -7.36
N ASN A 72 -11.94 4.44 -8.64
CA ASN A 72 -13.23 4.07 -9.23
C ASN A 72 -13.76 2.71 -8.76
N ASN A 73 -12.86 1.81 -8.33
CA ASN A 73 -13.19 0.43 -7.97
C ASN A 73 -13.08 0.16 -6.46
N GLY A 74 -13.48 1.14 -5.63
CA GLY A 74 -13.67 0.95 -4.20
C GLY A 74 -12.38 0.90 -3.38
N VAL A 75 -11.28 1.45 -3.91
CA VAL A 75 -10.01 1.68 -3.21
C VAL A 75 -9.48 0.42 -2.50
N ALA A 76 -9.54 -0.72 -3.19
CA ALA A 76 -9.25 -2.04 -2.65
C ALA A 76 -7.83 -2.18 -2.10
N LYS A 77 -7.71 -2.63 -0.86
CA LYS A 77 -6.44 -2.88 -0.17
C LYS A 77 -6.35 -4.35 0.21
N ILE A 78 -5.21 -4.97 -0.05
CA ILE A 78 -4.94 -6.35 0.34
C ILE A 78 -3.72 -6.38 1.27
N CYS A 79 -3.95 -6.86 2.48
CA CYS A 79 -2.89 -7.03 3.47
C CYS A 79 -2.30 -8.44 3.36
N VAL A 80 -1.00 -8.50 3.10
CA VAL A 80 -0.17 -9.71 3.10
C VAL A 80 0.95 -9.56 4.12
N TYR A 81 1.72 -10.62 4.35
CA TYR A 81 2.83 -10.54 5.30
C TYR A 81 4.12 -11.22 4.87
N VAL A 82 5.16 -10.78 5.55
CA VAL A 82 6.50 -11.35 5.60
C VAL A 82 6.88 -11.62 7.06
N ASP A 83 7.87 -12.47 7.29
CA ASP A 83 8.31 -12.90 8.61
C ASP A 83 9.70 -12.35 8.99
N SER A 84 10.25 -11.42 8.20
CA SER A 84 11.52 -10.76 8.54
C SER A 84 11.66 -9.35 7.98
N GLU A 85 12.60 -8.58 8.54
CA GLU A 85 12.96 -7.25 8.04
C GLU A 85 13.58 -7.32 6.64
N GLU A 86 14.45 -8.31 6.43
CA GLU A 86 15.15 -8.54 5.18
C GLU A 86 14.17 -8.80 4.03
N GLU A 87 13.14 -9.62 4.26
CA GLU A 87 12.08 -9.87 3.27
C GLU A 87 11.31 -8.59 2.91
N LEU A 88 10.99 -7.76 3.92
CA LEU A 88 10.31 -6.48 3.71
C LEU A 88 11.18 -5.52 2.88
N LEU A 89 12.46 -5.40 3.22
CA LEU A 89 13.41 -4.53 2.52
C LEU A 89 13.73 -5.02 1.10
N ALA A 90 13.77 -6.33 0.88
CA ALA A 90 13.93 -6.91 -0.45
C ALA A 90 12.76 -6.57 -1.37
N LEU A 91 11.51 -6.59 -0.85
CA LEU A 91 10.32 -6.17 -1.59
C LEU A 91 10.35 -4.68 -1.93
N ASP A 92 10.74 -3.83 -0.96
CA ASP A 92 10.90 -2.38 -1.18
C ASP A 92 11.90 -2.08 -2.30
N GLN A 93 13.06 -2.74 -2.28
CA GLN A 93 14.09 -2.58 -3.31
C GLN A 93 13.59 -3.06 -4.68
N LYS A 94 12.97 -4.26 -4.75
CA LYS A 94 12.41 -4.82 -6.00
C LYS A 94 11.36 -3.90 -6.61
N ALA A 95 10.51 -3.27 -5.80
CA ALA A 95 9.52 -2.31 -6.28
C ALA A 95 10.17 -1.03 -6.83
N LYS A 96 11.13 -0.46 -6.10
CA LYS A 96 11.84 0.76 -6.52
C LYS A 96 12.62 0.58 -7.82
N GLU A 97 13.25 -0.58 -8.02
CA GLU A 97 13.93 -0.93 -9.28
C GLU A 97 13.00 -0.92 -10.50
N LYS A 98 11.69 -1.13 -10.28
CA LYS A 98 10.65 -1.05 -11.33
C LYS A 98 10.01 0.34 -11.45
N GLY A 99 10.48 1.33 -10.71
CA GLY A 99 9.86 2.67 -10.66
C GLY A 99 8.52 2.69 -9.92
N ILE A 100 8.23 1.65 -9.14
CA ILE A 100 7.03 1.56 -8.32
C ILE A 100 7.27 2.28 -6.99
N ILE A 101 6.32 3.13 -6.60
CA ILE A 101 6.35 3.75 -5.28
C ILE A 101 6.15 2.67 -4.22
N SER A 102 7.10 2.59 -3.29
CA SER A 102 7.04 1.76 -2.08
C SER A 102 7.23 2.64 -0.85
N CYS A 103 6.19 2.74 -0.03
CA CYS A 103 6.17 3.54 1.20
C CYS A 103 6.53 2.66 2.39
N LEU A 104 7.83 2.52 2.63
CA LEU A 104 8.38 1.80 3.76
C LEU A 104 8.23 2.61 5.05
N ILE A 105 7.52 2.05 6.03
CA ILE A 105 7.23 2.70 7.31
C ILE A 105 8.24 2.26 8.36
N LYS A 106 8.83 3.25 9.00
CA LYS A 106 9.74 3.10 10.14
C LYS A 106 9.08 3.67 11.39
N ASP A 107 8.77 2.81 12.34
CA ASP A 107 8.27 3.24 13.64
C ASP A 107 9.44 3.72 14.51
N ALA A 108 9.29 4.88 15.15
CA ALA A 108 10.32 5.43 16.03
C ALA A 108 10.54 4.60 17.31
N GLY A 109 9.64 3.67 17.64
CA GLY A 109 9.82 2.72 18.74
C GLY A 109 9.45 3.24 20.12
N HIS A 110 8.89 4.46 20.23
CA HIS A 110 8.52 5.09 21.50
C HIS A 110 7.43 4.35 22.30
N THR A 111 6.71 3.43 21.65
CA THR A 111 5.55 2.75 22.26
C THR A 111 5.73 1.25 22.40
N GLU A 112 6.33 0.56 21.41
CA GLU A 112 6.31 -0.91 21.32
C GLU A 112 7.66 -1.54 20.97
N PHE A 113 8.67 -0.77 20.57
CA PHE A 113 9.98 -1.29 20.13
C PHE A 113 11.14 -0.78 20.99
N HIS A 114 10.88 -0.47 22.26
CA HIS A 114 11.93 -0.10 23.24
C HIS A 114 12.88 1.02 22.76
N ASN A 115 12.34 2.05 22.10
CA ASN A 115 13.08 3.14 21.46
C ASN A 115 14.06 2.72 20.34
N GLN A 116 13.86 1.54 19.76
CA GLN A 116 14.58 1.09 18.57
C GLN A 116 13.76 1.42 17.32
N PRO A 117 14.28 2.26 16.41
CA PRO A 117 13.64 2.51 15.13
C PRO A 117 13.50 1.21 14.33
N THR A 118 12.28 0.82 13.99
CA THR A 118 11.96 -0.51 13.46
C THR A 118 11.13 -0.40 12.18
N TYR A 119 11.52 -1.09 11.10
CA TYR A 119 10.70 -1.17 9.90
C TYR A 119 9.55 -2.14 10.11
N THR A 120 8.32 -1.64 10.03
CA THR A 120 7.12 -2.39 10.42
C THR A 120 6.38 -2.97 9.23
N CYS A 121 6.39 -2.24 8.11
CA CYS A 121 5.33 -2.33 7.13
C CYS A 121 5.69 -1.54 5.87
N LEU A 122 5.16 -1.91 4.71
CA LEU A 122 5.14 -1.05 3.53
C LEU A 122 3.80 -1.11 2.80
N ALA A 123 3.53 -0.10 1.97
CA ALA A 123 2.46 -0.13 0.99
C ALA A 123 3.02 0.34 -0.37
N PHE A 124 2.55 -0.29 -1.45
CA PHE A 124 2.83 0.23 -2.78
C PHE A 124 1.81 1.31 -3.17
N GLU A 125 2.12 2.11 -4.20
CA GLU A 125 1.05 2.80 -4.96
C GLU A 125 0.03 1.78 -5.48
N PRO A 126 -1.21 2.18 -5.83
CA PRO A 126 -2.12 1.27 -6.51
C PRO A 126 -1.48 0.68 -7.77
N LEU A 127 -1.63 -0.63 -7.95
CA LEU A 127 -0.99 -1.39 -9.02
C LEU A 127 -2.03 -2.12 -9.85
N GLU A 128 -1.74 -2.26 -11.13
CA GLU A 128 -2.35 -3.30 -11.96
C GLU A 128 -2.20 -4.67 -11.30
N LYS A 129 -3.25 -5.48 -11.43
CA LYS A 129 -3.34 -6.79 -10.78
C LYS A 129 -2.12 -7.65 -11.04
N GLU A 130 -1.67 -7.74 -12.29
CA GLU A 130 -0.55 -8.57 -12.72
C GLU A 130 0.77 -8.12 -12.08
N VAL A 131 0.98 -6.80 -11.97
CA VAL A 131 2.17 -6.22 -11.32
C VAL A 131 2.15 -6.49 -9.81
N ALA A 132 0.99 -6.35 -9.18
CA ALA A 132 0.82 -6.67 -7.77
C ALA A 132 1.06 -8.17 -7.49
N ASP A 133 0.53 -9.06 -8.34
CA ASP A 133 0.72 -10.51 -8.22
C ASP A 133 2.18 -10.90 -8.43
N GLU A 134 2.92 -10.23 -9.32
CA GLU A 134 4.35 -10.46 -9.51
C GLU A 134 5.22 -10.06 -8.30
N LEU A 135 4.79 -9.02 -7.58
CA LEU A 135 5.48 -8.57 -6.37
C LEU A 135 5.11 -9.40 -5.14
N THR A 136 3.83 -9.77 -5.00
CA THR A 136 3.27 -10.24 -3.73
C THR A 136 2.38 -11.47 -3.82
N GLY A 137 2.15 -12.03 -5.01
CA GLY A 137 1.22 -13.15 -5.21
C GLY A 137 1.61 -14.46 -4.52
N GLY A 138 2.89 -14.61 -4.17
CA GLY A 138 3.38 -15.72 -3.35
C GLY A 138 3.25 -15.50 -1.83
N LEU A 139 2.86 -14.30 -1.40
CA LEU A 139 2.77 -13.96 0.01
C LEU A 139 1.41 -14.34 0.60
N PRO A 140 1.38 -14.86 1.83
CA PRO A 140 0.16 -15.18 2.54
C PRO A 140 -0.61 -13.93 2.99
N LEU A 141 -1.94 -14.04 3.08
CA LEU A 141 -2.81 -13.00 3.67
C LEU A 141 -2.56 -12.87 5.17
N TYR A 142 -2.54 -11.63 5.67
CA TYR A 142 -2.25 -11.30 7.08
C TYR A 142 -3.45 -11.48 8.02
#